data_AF-A0A1H4BVV1-F1
#
_entry.id   AF-A0A1H4BVV1-F1
#
_cell.length_a   1.000
_cell.length_b   1.000
_cell.length_c   1.000
_cell.angle_alpha   90.00
_cell.angle_beta   90.00
_cell.angle_gamma   90.00
#
_symmetry.space_group_name_H-M   'P 1'
#
loop_
_entity.id
_entity.type
_entity.pdbx_description
1 polymer ?
#
loop_
_entity_poly.entity_id
_entity_poly.type
_entity_poly.pdbx_seq_one_letter_code
_entity_poly.pdbx_strand_id
1 'polypeptide(L)'
;MLRLLTGTIAKEFYQQHAGLFLLGFYALFGVVDPSQLIAYHTALLLAGISSPLGMLIVFVSWMLYGVKAHFFIRQKMALAQYNFINETGTLEKNAQLKLWMAFYCVILLPIIIYVFALIGLSAYHHLFISLICIVIVFSALAFGLSFLSYRSVTFGFLKQDRQQSISFIKIKRPYYSWRLYYLLNEQALMLVMCKVLSLLFFKGMLLMFTDAGNNTQVLLVALLTSVLCHAVLMFTLLKFEIDYLNFSKSLPIPAYKRLLGWLSTFAIILLPEWIFLSISSAYNLYSIICGLLFGLAGLFFLLTLLYMVKLNMDIYLRWILFFFCISMLSILTHNHLLFSSVLLGICALYYLMNFDRIDLKLSLFFIISGAIFSGSCNQRSENVTSNETRKAKETYNLLESYIKADLKKDSILVLQAPPKFITEMCASKIVKFKKSDLSVEELVAQSQSDTTMWSGHEFPGAHLLEYDQKTNSAKSADLINRGDKNGYYVFSRPVFSKDFNFAILQSAFVCGPRCGQGETILFEKKERTWHRLKSFCRSVY
;
A
#
# COMPACT_ATOMS: atom_id res chain seq x y z
N MET A 1 13.36 14.89 -19.91
CA MET A 1 13.61 13.77 -18.99
C MET A 1 13.62 14.15 -17.51
N LEU A 2 14.40 15.14 -17.05
CA LEU A 2 14.45 15.50 -15.61
C LEU A 2 13.06 15.78 -15.01
N ARG A 3 12.27 16.62 -15.67
CA ARG A 3 10.88 16.95 -15.27
C ARG A 3 9.99 15.70 -15.10
N LEU A 4 10.20 14.69 -15.93
CA LEU A 4 9.46 13.42 -15.88
C LEU A 4 9.88 12.59 -14.67
N LEU A 5 11.18 12.46 -14.41
CA LEU A 5 11.72 11.76 -13.24
C LEU A 5 11.28 12.42 -11.94
N THR A 6 11.36 13.75 -11.86
CA THR A 6 10.93 14.50 -10.67
C THR A 6 9.42 14.44 -10.48
N GLY A 7 8.64 14.55 -11.56
CA GLY A 7 7.18 14.54 -11.51
C GLY A 7 6.58 13.19 -11.11
N THR A 8 7.25 12.09 -11.45
CA THR A 8 6.80 10.72 -11.15
C THR A 8 7.44 10.19 -9.87
N ILE A 9 8.77 10.02 -9.86
CA ILE A 9 9.47 9.32 -8.77
C ILE A 9 9.67 10.23 -7.55
N ALA A 10 10.16 11.46 -7.73
CA ALA A 10 10.44 12.34 -6.59
C ALA A 10 9.16 12.76 -5.85
N LYS A 11 8.10 13.08 -6.59
CA LYS A 11 6.79 13.38 -6.02
C LYS A 11 6.27 12.20 -5.18
N GLU A 12 6.30 10.98 -5.72
CA GLU A 12 5.89 9.79 -4.98
C GLU A 12 6.78 9.53 -3.76
N PHE A 13 8.09 9.74 -3.87
CA PHE A 13 9.02 9.60 -2.74
C PHE A 13 8.61 10.49 -1.56
N TYR A 14 8.37 11.79 -1.81
CA TYR A 14 7.95 12.72 -0.77
C TYR A 14 6.55 12.42 -0.23
N GLN A 15 5.61 12.00 -1.07
CA GLN A 15 4.27 11.62 -0.63
C GLN A 15 4.28 10.39 0.28
N GLN A 16 5.01 9.33 -0.10
CA GLN A 16 5.08 8.11 0.70
C GLN A 16 5.83 8.30 2.03
N HIS A 17 6.76 9.26 2.07
CA HIS A 17 7.57 9.54 3.26
C HIS A 17 7.14 10.81 4.00
N ALA A 18 5.99 11.40 3.66
CA ALA A 18 5.49 12.62 4.28
C ALA A 18 5.41 12.50 5.81
N GLY A 19 4.96 11.35 6.32
CA GLY A 19 4.90 11.10 7.76
C GLY A 19 6.28 11.10 8.44
N LEU A 20 7.32 10.55 7.78
CA LEU A 20 8.69 10.60 8.30
C LEU A 20 9.22 12.03 8.32
N PHE A 21 8.97 12.80 7.25
CA PHE A 21 9.37 14.19 7.20
C PHE A 21 8.65 15.00 8.28
N LEU A 22 7.34 14.83 8.42
CA LEU A 22 6.55 15.51 9.45
C LEU A 22 7.05 15.15 10.85
N LEU A 23 7.32 13.88 11.12
CA LEU A 23 7.92 13.45 12.38
C LEU A 23 9.30 14.09 12.60
N GLY A 24 10.15 14.12 11.58
CA GLY A 24 11.46 14.77 11.64
C GLY A 24 11.35 16.28 11.89
N PHE A 25 10.46 16.96 11.19
CA PHE A 25 10.16 18.37 11.41
C PHE A 25 9.62 18.62 12.82
N TYR A 26 8.71 17.78 13.32
CA TYR A 26 8.20 17.89 14.68
C TYR A 26 9.29 17.63 15.73
N ALA A 27 10.13 16.62 15.54
CA ALA A 27 11.22 16.31 16.46
C ALA A 27 12.26 17.45 16.51
N LEU A 28 12.56 18.06 15.36
CA LEU A 28 13.55 19.13 15.26
C LEU A 28 12.98 20.48 15.74
N PHE A 29 11.76 20.83 15.36
CA PHE A 29 11.20 22.18 15.56
C PHE A 29 10.06 22.23 16.58
N GLY A 30 9.38 21.12 16.85
CA GLY A 30 8.17 21.07 17.69
C GLY A 30 8.40 20.69 19.14
N VAL A 31 9.52 20.01 19.46
CA VAL A 31 9.86 19.61 20.84
C VAL A 31 10.42 20.77 21.67
N VAL A 32 10.90 21.83 21.02
CA VAL A 32 11.61 22.93 21.65
C VAL A 32 10.71 24.15 21.77
N ASP A 33 10.82 24.87 22.89
CA ASP A 33 10.09 26.11 23.11
C ASP A 33 10.37 27.13 21.99
N PRO A 34 9.34 27.81 21.44
CA PRO A 34 9.50 28.72 20.31
C PRO A 34 10.53 29.84 20.53
N SER A 35 10.73 30.29 21.78
CA SER A 35 11.70 31.33 22.13
C SER A 35 13.16 30.85 22.05
N GLN A 36 13.42 29.55 22.21
CA GLN A 36 14.76 28.97 22.23
C GLN A 36 15.12 28.27 20.92
N LEU A 37 14.20 28.25 19.94
CA LEU A 37 14.31 27.48 18.72
C LEU A 37 15.61 27.77 17.95
N ILE A 38 15.96 29.04 17.75
CA ILE A 38 17.16 29.46 17.00
C ILE A 38 18.43 29.07 17.76
N ALA A 39 18.47 29.31 19.07
CA ALA A 39 19.61 28.99 19.93
C ALA A 39 19.85 27.47 19.97
N TYR A 40 18.78 26.69 20.14
CA TYR A 40 18.82 25.23 20.12
C TYR A 40 19.36 24.70 18.79
N HIS A 41 18.83 25.16 17.65
CA HIS A 41 19.31 24.69 16.35
C HIS A 41 20.76 25.09 16.08
N THR A 42 21.16 26.30 16.47
CA THR A 42 22.55 26.75 16.34
C THR A 42 23.47 25.87 17.18
N ALA A 43 23.09 25.56 18.43
CA ALA A 43 23.84 24.67 19.31
C ALA A 43 23.92 23.24 18.74
N LEU A 44 22.82 22.72 18.19
CA LEU A 44 22.76 21.39 17.57
C LEU A 44 23.68 21.30 16.34
N LEU A 45 23.62 22.29 15.46
CA LEU A 45 24.50 22.37 14.28
C LEU A 45 25.96 22.53 14.70
N LEU A 46 26.23 23.37 15.72
CA LEU A 46 27.58 23.59 16.24
C LEU A 46 28.15 22.31 16.86
N ALA A 47 27.36 21.57 17.63
CA ALA A 47 27.75 20.26 18.18
C ALA A 47 28.07 19.24 17.08
N GLY A 48 27.33 19.30 15.96
CA GLY A 48 27.56 18.47 14.78
C GLY A 48 28.88 18.78 14.05
N ILE A 49 29.38 20.02 14.07
CA ILE A 49 30.60 20.41 13.35
C ILE A 49 31.85 20.53 14.23
N SER A 50 31.68 20.74 15.54
CA SER A 50 32.79 21.00 16.47
C SER A 50 33.48 19.73 16.96
N SER A 51 32.80 18.58 16.94
CA SER A 51 33.33 17.30 17.41
C SER A 51 33.38 16.25 16.29
N PRO A 52 34.44 15.43 16.20
CA PRO A 52 34.50 14.33 15.23
C PRO A 52 33.33 13.35 15.36
N LEU A 53 32.86 13.12 16.60
CA LEU A 53 31.71 12.25 16.86
C LEU A 53 30.40 12.85 16.33
N GLY A 54 30.14 14.14 16.60
CA GLY A 54 28.97 14.84 16.06
C GLY A 54 28.95 14.81 14.53
N MET A 55 30.11 15.02 13.91
CA MET A 55 30.26 15.00 12.46
C MET A 55 30.01 13.59 11.89
N LEU A 56 30.54 12.55 12.55
CA LEU A 56 30.28 11.16 12.19
C LEU A 56 28.77 10.84 12.23
N ILE A 57 28.06 11.29 13.27
CA ILE A 57 26.60 11.09 13.39
C ILE A 57 25.84 11.75 12.23
N VAL A 58 26.22 12.99 11.88
CA VAL A 58 25.64 13.71 10.73
C VAL A 58 25.89 12.96 9.42
N PHE A 59 27.14 12.52 9.18
CA PHE A 59 27.49 11.78 7.96
C PHE A 59 26.81 10.42 7.85
N VAL A 60 26.73 9.66 8.95
CA VAL A 60 26.00 8.39 8.99
C VAL A 60 24.52 8.63 8.68
N SER A 61 23.93 9.68 9.23
CA SER A 61 22.53 10.04 8.99
C SER A 61 22.28 10.40 7.51
N TRP A 62 23.18 11.14 6.87
CA TRP A 62 23.11 11.44 5.43
C TRP A 62 23.27 10.18 4.56
N MET A 63 24.21 9.30 4.91
CA MET A 63 24.42 8.03 4.23
C MET A 63 23.18 7.13 4.32
N LEU A 64 22.58 7.00 5.51
CA LEU A 64 21.36 6.21 5.70
C LEU A 64 20.19 6.77 4.88
N TYR A 65 20.01 8.09 4.86
CA TYR A 65 18.98 8.71 4.02
C TYR A 65 19.26 8.50 2.52
N GLY A 66 20.52 8.67 2.08
CA GLY A 66 20.93 8.44 0.70
C GLY A 66 20.71 7.00 0.24
N VAL A 67 21.08 6.02 1.07
CA VAL A 67 20.82 4.59 0.82
C VAL A 67 19.32 4.31 0.73
N LYS A 68 18.51 4.89 1.63
CA LYS A 68 17.05 4.75 1.60
C LYS A 68 16.46 5.31 0.30
N ALA A 69 16.88 6.50 -0.10
CA ALA A 69 16.45 7.13 -1.36
C ALA A 69 16.82 6.26 -2.57
N HIS A 70 18.06 5.75 -2.62
CA HIS A 70 18.52 4.88 -3.69
C HIS A 70 17.73 3.58 -3.78
N PHE A 71 17.46 2.95 -2.63
CA PHE A 71 16.67 1.73 -2.57
C PHE A 71 15.25 1.95 -3.09
N PHE A 72 14.61 3.06 -2.70
CA PHE A 72 13.31 3.43 -3.22
C PHE A 72 13.32 3.61 -4.75
N ILE A 73 14.30 4.35 -5.30
CA ILE A 73 14.43 4.55 -6.74
C ILE A 73 14.62 3.20 -7.44
N ARG A 74 15.45 2.30 -6.89
CA ARG A 74 15.67 0.95 -7.44
C ARG A 74 14.41 0.10 -7.43
N GLN A 75 13.59 0.17 -6.38
CA GLN A 75 12.30 -0.51 -6.36
C GLN A 75 11.35 0.03 -7.43
N LYS A 76 11.32 1.35 -7.65
CA LYS A 76 10.50 1.95 -8.71
C LYS A 76 10.98 1.56 -10.10
N MET A 77 12.29 1.53 -10.34
CA MET A 77 12.87 1.06 -11.61
C MET A 77 12.53 -0.40 -11.95
N ALA A 78 12.21 -1.23 -10.96
CA ALA A 78 11.81 -2.62 -11.18
C ALA A 78 10.34 -2.79 -11.64
N LEU A 79 9.52 -1.74 -11.55
CA LEU A 79 8.13 -1.77 -11.96
C LEU A 79 7.99 -1.46 -13.45
N ALA A 80 7.17 -2.22 -14.16
CA ALA A 80 6.97 -2.06 -15.61
C ALA A 80 6.50 -0.64 -16.04
N GLN A 81 5.77 0.06 -15.16
CA GLN A 81 5.32 1.44 -15.39
C GLN A 81 6.47 2.44 -15.52
N TYR A 82 7.64 2.10 -14.99
CA TYR A 82 8.84 2.93 -14.98
C TYR A 82 9.89 2.49 -16.02
N ASN A 83 9.49 1.66 -16.99
CA ASN A 83 10.37 1.20 -18.07
C ASN A 83 10.98 2.36 -18.89
N PHE A 84 10.33 3.53 -18.94
CA PHE A 84 10.87 4.73 -19.58
C PHE A 84 12.23 5.17 -19.00
N ILE A 85 12.58 4.75 -17.78
CA ILE A 85 13.88 5.03 -17.17
C ILE A 85 14.98 4.29 -17.92
N ASN A 86 14.70 3.10 -18.46
CA ASN A 86 15.66 2.34 -19.25
C ASN A 86 16.02 3.07 -20.56
N GLU A 87 15.08 3.84 -21.12
CA GLU A 87 15.36 4.71 -22.27
C GLU A 87 16.41 5.78 -21.96
N THR A 88 16.62 6.15 -20.69
CA THR A 88 17.72 7.05 -20.30
C THR A 88 19.11 6.42 -20.49
N GLY A 89 19.19 5.10 -20.63
CA GLY A 89 20.43 4.38 -20.94
C GLY A 89 20.96 4.62 -22.35
N THR A 90 20.15 5.21 -23.24
CA THR A 90 20.55 5.58 -24.60
C THR A 90 21.28 6.94 -24.66
N LEU A 91 21.23 7.73 -23.58
CA LEU A 91 21.89 9.03 -23.50
C LEU A 91 23.41 8.87 -23.38
N GLU A 92 24.15 9.88 -23.85
CA GLU A 92 25.59 9.95 -23.61
C GLU A 92 25.91 9.93 -22.11
N LYS A 93 27.02 9.28 -21.74
CA LYS A 93 27.46 9.09 -20.35
C LYS A 93 27.40 10.36 -19.50
N ASN A 94 27.91 11.48 -20.03
CA ASN A 94 27.96 12.75 -19.31
C ASN A 94 26.57 13.36 -19.12
N ALA A 95 25.71 13.27 -20.14
CA ALA A 95 24.33 13.73 -20.06
C ALA A 95 23.51 12.89 -19.06
N GLN A 96 23.71 11.58 -19.05
CA GLN A 96 23.05 10.67 -18.12
C GLN A 96 23.49 10.91 -16.68
N LEU A 97 24.80 11.07 -16.41
CA LEU A 97 25.29 11.40 -15.08
C LEU A 97 24.80 12.77 -14.60
N LYS A 98 24.80 13.80 -15.46
CA LYS A 98 24.25 15.12 -15.13
C LYS A 98 22.76 15.06 -14.81
N LEU A 99 22.00 14.25 -15.54
CA LEU A 99 20.58 14.00 -15.30
C LEU A 99 20.35 13.34 -13.93
N TRP A 100 21.09 12.28 -13.61
CA TRP A 100 21.00 11.61 -12.31
C TRP A 100 21.44 12.51 -11.16
N MET A 101 22.51 13.28 -11.34
CA MET A 101 22.97 14.25 -10.34
C MET A 101 21.89 15.29 -10.04
N ALA A 102 21.28 15.89 -11.07
CA ALA A 102 20.20 16.84 -10.90
C ALA A 102 18.98 16.21 -10.20
N PHE A 103 18.65 14.96 -10.53
CA PHE A 103 17.56 14.22 -9.90
C PHE A 103 17.85 13.93 -8.42
N TYR A 104 19.06 13.48 -8.07
CA TYR A 104 19.44 13.27 -6.67
C TYR A 104 19.49 14.58 -5.88
N CYS A 105 19.88 15.71 -6.49
CA CYS A 105 19.77 17.00 -5.82
C CYS A 105 18.32 17.31 -5.40
N VAL A 106 17.32 16.95 -6.22
CA VAL A 106 15.91 17.13 -5.85
C VAL A 106 15.50 16.20 -4.71
N ILE A 107 15.89 14.91 -4.73
CA ILE A 107 15.54 13.94 -3.69
C ILE A 107 16.28 14.23 -2.35
N LEU A 108 17.50 14.75 -2.43
CA LEU A 108 18.34 15.12 -1.29
C LEU A 108 18.09 16.56 -0.82
N LEU A 109 17.04 17.24 -1.31
CA LEU A 109 16.76 18.64 -0.96
C LEU A 109 16.74 18.92 0.55
N PRO A 110 16.14 18.08 1.43
CA PRO A 110 16.21 18.30 2.88
C PRO A 110 17.64 18.34 3.40
N ILE A 111 18.52 17.45 2.93
CA ILE A 111 19.93 17.42 3.33
C ILE A 111 20.68 18.64 2.81
N ILE A 112 20.41 19.06 1.56
CA ILE A 112 21.06 20.23 0.95
C ILE A 112 20.84 21.49 1.79
N ILE A 113 19.63 21.70 2.30
CA ILE A 113 19.32 22.84 3.19
C ILE A 113 20.22 22.82 4.44
N TYR A 114 20.39 21.65 5.06
CA TYR A 114 21.28 21.48 6.21
C TYR A 114 22.76 21.63 5.87
N VAL A 115 23.21 21.15 4.70
CA VAL A 115 24.59 21.29 4.23
C VAL A 115 24.95 22.77 4.09
N PHE A 116 24.08 23.59 3.50
CA PHE A 116 24.30 25.03 3.41
C PHE A 116 24.40 25.71 4.79
N ALA A 117 23.51 25.34 5.73
CA ALA A 117 23.57 25.86 7.10
C ALA A 117 24.88 25.48 7.81
N LEU A 118 25.33 24.23 7.68
CA LEU A 118 26.58 23.75 8.30
C LEU A 118 27.82 24.40 7.66
N ILE A 119 27.84 24.62 6.34
CA ILE A 119 28.93 25.34 5.66
C ILE A 119 29.01 26.78 6.17
N GLY A 120 27.88 27.49 6.24
CA GLY A 120 27.82 28.87 6.74
C GLY A 120 28.30 28.98 8.18
N LEU A 121 27.85 28.07 9.06
CA LEU A 121 28.25 28.06 10.47
C LEU A 121 29.73 27.68 10.64
N SER A 122 30.23 26.73 9.85
CA SER A 122 31.65 26.34 9.88
C SER A 122 32.56 27.48 9.42
N ALA A 123 32.16 28.24 8.40
CA ALA A 123 32.89 29.42 7.95
C ALA A 123 32.88 30.53 9.01
N TYR A 124 31.73 30.79 9.64
CA TYR A 124 31.59 31.79 10.70
C TYR A 124 32.46 31.51 11.93
N HIS A 125 32.60 30.24 12.33
CA HIS A 125 33.44 29.84 13.46
C HIS A 125 34.88 29.42 13.07
N HIS A 126 35.31 29.68 11.82
CA HIS A 126 36.64 29.32 11.31
C HIS A 126 37.00 27.82 11.40
N LEU A 127 35.99 26.93 11.36
CA LEU A 127 36.14 25.47 11.39
C LEU A 127 36.37 24.91 9.96
N PHE A 128 37.49 25.26 9.34
CA PHE A 128 37.77 24.92 7.93
C PHE A 128 37.88 23.42 7.64
N ILE A 129 38.40 22.63 8.59
CA ILE A 129 38.50 21.17 8.44
C ILE A 129 37.09 20.58 8.31
N SER A 130 36.18 20.93 9.21
CA SER A 130 34.78 20.47 9.18
C SER A 130 34.09 20.90 7.89
N LEU A 131 34.32 22.13 7.43
CA LEU A 131 33.80 22.64 6.15
C LEU A 131 34.25 21.78 4.97
N ILE A 132 35.56 21.51 4.85
CA ILE A 132 36.12 20.68 3.77
C ILE A 132 35.54 19.26 3.83
N CYS A 133 35.47 18.66 5.02
CA CYS A 133 34.89 17.34 5.22
C CYS A 133 33.42 17.28 4.78
N ILE A 134 32.60 18.28 5.16
CA ILE A 134 31.19 18.36 4.76
C ILE A 134 31.05 18.40 3.24
N VAL A 135 31.81 19.27 2.57
CA VAL A 135 31.76 19.42 1.10
C VAL A 135 32.19 18.13 0.40
N ILE A 136 33.28 17.50 0.85
CA ILE A 136 33.79 16.25 0.26
C ILE A 136 32.77 15.12 0.45
N VAL A 137 32.29 14.89 1.68
CA VAL A 137 31.38 13.77 1.99
C VAL A 137 30.05 13.94 1.27
N PHE A 138 29.47 15.15 1.26
CA PHE A 138 28.21 15.39 0.55
C PHE A 138 28.37 15.22 -0.97
N SER A 139 29.46 15.75 -1.55
CA SER A 139 29.74 15.60 -2.98
C SER A 139 29.96 14.13 -3.36
N ALA A 140 30.72 13.38 -2.54
CA ALA A 140 30.94 11.96 -2.73
C ALA A 140 29.64 11.14 -2.63
N LEU A 141 28.75 11.49 -1.69
CA LEU A 141 27.42 10.87 -1.55
C LEU A 141 26.57 11.11 -2.80
N ALA A 142 26.39 12.37 -3.21
CA ALA A 142 25.56 12.73 -4.36
C ALA A 142 26.10 12.13 -5.67
N PHE A 143 27.43 12.18 -5.88
CA PHE A 143 28.08 11.57 -7.03
C PHE A 143 27.99 10.05 -6.99
N GLY A 144 28.25 9.42 -5.84
CA GLY A 144 28.18 7.98 -5.65
C GLY A 144 26.78 7.42 -5.95
N LEU A 145 25.73 8.06 -5.42
CA LEU A 145 24.34 7.67 -5.72
C LEU A 145 24.00 7.83 -7.20
N SER A 146 24.43 8.94 -7.82
CA SER A 146 24.22 9.20 -9.24
C SER A 146 24.93 8.16 -10.12
N PHE A 147 26.17 7.82 -9.77
CA PHE A 147 26.98 6.82 -10.45
C PHE A 147 26.40 5.41 -10.29
N LEU A 148 25.90 5.05 -9.11
CA LEU A 148 25.23 3.78 -8.85
C LEU A 148 23.95 3.64 -9.68
N SER A 149 23.13 4.69 -9.78
CA SER A 149 21.93 4.70 -10.64
C SER A 149 22.28 4.63 -12.12
N TYR A 150 23.26 5.42 -12.57
CA TYR A 150 23.81 5.32 -13.93
C TYR A 150 24.21 3.88 -14.24
N ARG A 151 25.03 3.26 -13.37
CA ARG A 151 25.49 1.88 -13.55
C ARG A 151 24.32 0.89 -13.56
N SER A 152 23.32 1.07 -12.71
CA SER A 152 22.16 0.20 -12.63
C SER A 152 21.30 0.22 -13.90
N VAL A 153 21.17 1.38 -14.54
CA VAL A 153 20.40 1.51 -15.80
C VAL A 153 21.23 1.01 -16.97
N THR A 154 22.47 1.51 -17.10
CA THR A 154 23.33 1.20 -18.24
C THR A 154 23.77 -0.26 -18.27
N PHE A 155 23.97 -0.92 -17.13
CA PHE A 155 24.31 -2.35 -17.10
C PHE A 155 23.15 -3.24 -16.64
N GLY A 156 21.94 -2.70 -16.51
CA GLY A 156 20.77 -3.44 -16.06
C GLY A 156 20.41 -4.58 -17.01
N PHE A 157 20.65 -4.41 -18.32
CA PHE A 157 20.38 -5.42 -19.34
C PHE A 157 21.29 -6.65 -19.25
N LEU A 158 22.50 -6.51 -18.70
CA LEU A 158 23.43 -7.62 -18.48
C LEU A 158 23.07 -8.46 -17.25
N LYS A 159 22.07 -8.05 -16.47
CA LYS A 159 21.60 -8.78 -15.31
C LYS A 159 20.67 -9.92 -15.74
N GLN A 160 21.23 -10.82 -16.55
CA GLN A 160 20.75 -12.18 -16.77
C GLN A 160 20.53 -12.85 -15.41
N ASP A 161 19.40 -13.54 -15.28
CA ASP A 161 18.82 -14.28 -14.14
C ASP A 161 19.82 -14.87 -13.13
N ARG A 162 20.58 -14.01 -12.45
CA ARG A 162 21.46 -14.42 -11.35
C ARG A 162 20.62 -14.47 -10.09
N GLN A 163 19.64 -15.34 -10.14
CA GLN A 163 19.05 -16.03 -9.00
C GLN A 163 20.13 -16.97 -8.46
N GLN A 164 21.25 -16.40 -8.00
CA GLN A 164 22.19 -17.10 -7.14
C GLN A 164 21.49 -17.26 -5.79
N SER A 165 20.62 -18.25 -5.76
CA SER A 165 20.17 -18.93 -4.56
C SER A 165 21.41 -19.48 -3.88
N ILE A 166 22.02 -18.68 -3.01
CA ILE A 166 22.95 -19.16 -2.00
C ILE A 166 22.12 -19.98 -1.02
N SER A 167 21.81 -21.22 -1.38
CA SER A 167 21.14 -22.18 -0.53
C SER A 167 22.08 -23.36 -0.33
N PHE A 168 23.08 -23.16 0.53
CA PHE A 168 23.97 -24.25 0.97
C PHE A 168 23.27 -25.28 1.86
N ILE A 169 22.02 -25.06 2.29
CA ILE A 169 21.32 -26.02 3.16
C ILE A 169 19.89 -26.25 2.65
N LYS A 170 19.63 -27.44 2.11
CA LYS A 170 18.29 -27.95 1.79
C LYS A 170 17.55 -28.35 3.08
N ILE A 171 17.24 -27.39 3.94
CA ILE A 171 16.37 -27.63 5.10
C ILE A 171 14.96 -27.85 4.58
N LYS A 172 14.32 -28.98 4.92
CA LYS A 172 12.87 -29.16 4.71
C LYS A 172 12.15 -28.11 5.54
N ARG A 173 11.70 -27.04 4.90
CA ARG A 173 11.13 -25.87 5.58
C ARG A 173 9.70 -26.16 6.02
N PRO A 174 9.38 -26.13 7.32
CA PRO A 174 8.01 -26.32 7.78
C PRO A 174 7.12 -25.16 7.33
N TYR A 175 5.82 -25.39 7.16
CA TYR A 175 4.87 -24.40 6.62
C TYR A 175 4.92 -23.03 7.33
N TYR A 176 5.06 -23.00 8.65
CA TYR A 176 5.13 -21.74 9.41
C TYR A 176 6.37 -20.90 9.07
N SER A 177 7.47 -21.53 8.64
CA SER A 177 8.73 -20.84 8.33
C SER A 177 8.66 -19.99 7.07
N TRP A 178 7.67 -20.18 6.19
CA TRP A 178 7.54 -19.40 4.95
C TRP A 178 7.30 -17.91 5.22
N ARG A 179 6.51 -17.57 6.25
CA ARG A 179 6.27 -16.18 6.67
C ARG A 179 7.55 -15.51 7.16
N LEU A 180 8.31 -16.20 8.00
CA LEU A 180 9.60 -15.73 8.51
C LEU A 180 10.63 -15.64 7.39
N TYR A 181 10.64 -16.60 6.46
CA TYR A 181 11.53 -16.59 5.31
C TYR A 181 11.25 -15.39 4.41
N TYR A 182 9.97 -15.13 4.09
CA TYR A 182 9.60 -13.92 3.36
C TYR A 182 10.09 -12.66 4.07
N LEU A 183 9.87 -12.59 5.39
CA LEU A 183 10.26 -11.43 6.18
C LEU A 183 11.78 -11.21 6.20
N LEU A 184 12.57 -12.29 6.29
CA LEU A 184 14.02 -12.23 6.35
C LEU A 184 14.68 -11.97 4.98
N ASN A 185 14.06 -12.38 3.87
CA ASN A 185 14.68 -12.23 2.55
C ASN A 185 14.16 -11.02 1.78
N GLU A 186 12.83 -10.82 1.77
CA GLU A 186 12.21 -9.75 0.98
C GLU A 186 12.02 -8.46 1.79
N GLN A 187 11.84 -8.58 3.11
CA GLN A 187 11.50 -7.44 3.99
C GLN A 187 12.48 -7.26 5.15
N ALA A 188 13.74 -7.68 4.98
CA ALA A 188 14.76 -7.67 6.02
C ALA A 188 14.94 -6.28 6.67
N LEU A 189 14.93 -5.23 5.83
CA LEU A 189 15.09 -3.85 6.28
C LEU A 189 13.93 -3.41 7.18
N MET A 190 12.69 -3.72 6.80
CA MET A 190 11.52 -3.38 7.61
C MET A 190 11.54 -4.13 8.95
N LEU A 191 11.95 -5.40 8.95
CA LEU A 191 12.12 -6.19 10.17
C LEU A 191 13.18 -5.57 11.10
N VAL A 192 14.37 -5.26 10.59
CA VAL A 192 15.44 -4.65 11.37
C VAL A 192 15.00 -3.29 11.93
N MET A 193 14.35 -2.45 11.12
CA MET A 193 13.84 -1.15 11.57
C MET A 193 12.78 -1.30 12.67
N CYS A 194 11.81 -2.20 12.50
CA CYS A 194 10.82 -2.48 13.55
C CYS A 194 11.48 -2.97 14.83
N LYS A 195 12.53 -3.81 14.73
CA LYS A 195 13.24 -4.37 15.88
C LYS A 195 14.07 -3.34 16.63
N VAL A 196 14.80 -2.49 15.90
CA VAL A 196 15.55 -1.39 16.51
C VAL A 196 14.58 -0.42 17.19
N LEU A 197 13.49 -0.07 16.51
CA LEU A 197 12.48 0.84 17.06
C LEU A 197 11.77 0.24 18.28
N SER A 198 11.39 -1.04 18.23
CA SER A 198 10.71 -1.71 19.34
C SER A 198 11.62 -1.81 20.57
N LEU A 199 12.90 -2.14 20.40
CA LEU A 199 13.88 -2.17 21.48
C LEU A 199 14.19 -0.78 22.04
N LEU A 200 14.28 0.24 21.17
CA LEU A 200 14.49 1.63 21.58
C LEU A 200 13.33 2.11 22.43
N PHE A 201 12.09 1.92 21.98
CA PHE A 201 10.92 2.31 22.77
C PHE A 201 10.78 1.48 24.04
N PHE A 202 11.05 0.18 24.00
CA PHE A 202 11.04 -0.65 25.20
C PHE A 202 12.02 -0.10 26.25
N LYS A 203 13.29 0.13 25.86
CA LYS A 203 14.31 0.68 26.76
C LYS A 203 14.00 2.12 27.18
N GLY A 204 13.52 2.96 26.27
CA GLY A 204 13.14 4.34 26.54
C GLY A 204 12.04 4.44 27.59
N MET A 205 11.02 3.58 27.51
CA MET A 205 9.96 3.52 28.52
C MET A 205 10.49 3.07 29.88
N LEU A 206 11.41 2.10 29.93
CA LEU A 206 12.05 1.72 31.20
C LEU A 206 12.89 2.86 31.80
N LEU A 207 13.59 3.62 30.96
CA LEU A 207 14.36 4.78 31.40
C LEU A 207 13.48 5.93 31.91
N MET A 208 12.29 6.12 31.33
CA MET A 208 11.34 7.13 31.83
C MET A 208 10.75 6.78 33.20
N PHE A 209 10.76 5.50 33.59
CA PHE A 209 10.16 5.01 34.83
C PHE A 209 11.18 4.31 35.74
N THR A 210 12.45 4.73 35.73
CA THR A 210 13.50 4.16 36.58
C THR A 210 13.13 4.20 38.07
N ASP A 211 12.39 5.23 38.48
CA ASP A 211 12.03 5.46 39.88
C ASP A 211 10.89 4.55 40.35
N ALA A 212 10.14 3.96 39.41
CA ALA A 212 9.02 3.08 39.70
C ALA A 212 9.42 1.64 40.04
N GLY A 213 10.72 1.31 40.03
CA GLY A 213 11.23 -0.03 40.33
C GLY A 213 10.81 -1.10 39.32
N ASN A 214 11.02 -2.38 39.65
CA ASN A 214 10.70 -3.54 38.78
C ASN A 214 9.20 -3.90 38.79
N ASN A 215 8.34 -2.88 38.74
CA ASN A 215 6.90 -3.04 38.70
C ASN A 215 6.46 -3.67 37.36
N THR A 216 5.62 -4.69 37.42
CA THR A 216 5.13 -5.44 36.25
C THR A 216 4.38 -4.55 35.26
N GLN A 217 3.67 -3.53 35.76
CA GLN A 217 2.93 -2.59 34.94
C GLN A 217 3.88 -1.81 34.00
N VAL A 218 5.03 -1.35 34.51
CA VAL A 218 6.02 -0.60 33.72
C VAL A 218 6.57 -1.47 32.60
N LEU A 219 6.90 -2.73 32.90
CA LEU A 219 7.35 -3.71 31.92
C LEU A 219 6.29 -3.98 30.84
N LEU A 220 5.01 -4.08 31.22
CA LEU A 220 3.91 -4.30 30.30
C LEU A 220 3.59 -3.08 29.43
N VAL A 221 3.74 -1.85 29.94
CA VAL A 221 3.61 -0.62 29.15
C VAL A 221 4.75 -0.51 28.14
N ALA A 222 5.98 -0.84 28.54
CA ALA A 222 7.12 -0.92 27.63
C ALA A 222 6.88 -1.97 26.53
N LEU A 223 6.34 -3.14 26.91
CA LEU A 223 6.00 -4.21 25.96
C LEU A 223 4.84 -3.83 25.04
N LEU A 224 3.81 -3.13 25.53
CA LEU A 224 2.70 -2.63 24.72
C LEU A 224 3.22 -1.71 23.61
N THR A 225 4.10 -0.78 23.95
CA THR A 225 4.72 0.13 22.98
C THR A 225 5.51 -0.65 21.91
N SER A 226 6.23 -1.69 22.32
CA SER A 226 6.94 -2.59 21.41
C SER A 226 5.98 -3.38 20.49
N VAL A 227 4.89 -3.93 21.01
CA VAL A 227 3.86 -4.63 20.23
C VAL A 227 3.26 -3.72 19.16
N LEU A 228 3.01 -2.44 19.48
CA LEU A 228 2.50 -1.45 18.53
C LEU A 228 3.48 -1.15 17.39
N CYS A 229 4.79 -1.15 17.64
CA CYS A 229 5.79 -1.01 16.58
C CYS A 229 5.71 -2.12 15.52
N HIS A 230 5.24 -3.30 15.92
CA HIS A 230 5.07 -4.44 15.00
C HIS A 230 3.78 -4.36 14.16
N ALA A 231 2.94 -3.33 14.31
CA ALA A 231 1.71 -3.18 13.52
C ALA A 231 1.96 -3.19 12.01
N VAL A 232 2.97 -2.45 11.53
CA VAL A 232 3.33 -2.41 10.10
C VAL A 232 3.89 -3.76 9.62
N LEU A 233 4.59 -4.47 10.52
CA LEU A 233 5.07 -5.82 10.25
C LEU A 233 3.91 -6.79 10.06
N MET A 234 2.89 -6.72 10.92
CA MET A 234 1.69 -7.56 10.84
C MET A 234 0.91 -7.29 9.55
N PHE A 235 0.76 -6.01 9.17
CA PHE A 235 0.14 -5.62 7.91
C PHE A 235 0.82 -6.29 6.70
N THR A 236 2.15 -6.23 6.67
CA THR A 236 2.93 -6.78 5.55
C THR A 236 2.90 -8.30 5.51
N LEU A 237 2.93 -8.96 6.68
CA LEU A 237 2.81 -10.42 6.76
C LEU A 237 1.43 -10.90 6.29
N LEU A 238 0.36 -10.22 6.67
CA LEU A 238 -0.98 -10.58 6.23
C LEU A 238 -1.16 -10.32 4.72
N LYS A 239 -0.67 -9.18 4.23
CA LYS A 239 -0.66 -8.88 2.80
C LYS A 239 0.07 -9.96 2.00
N PHE A 240 1.24 -10.40 2.48
CA PHE A 240 1.97 -11.49 1.86
C PHE A 240 1.18 -12.81 1.85
N GLU A 241 0.49 -13.14 2.94
CA GLU A 241 -0.32 -14.36 2.99
C GLU A 241 -1.46 -14.33 1.96
N ILE A 242 -2.14 -13.19 1.85
CA ILE A 242 -3.25 -13.00 0.91
C ILE A 242 -2.75 -13.03 -0.54
N ASP A 243 -1.67 -12.29 -0.85
CA ASP A 243 -1.19 -12.10 -2.23
C ASP A 243 -0.43 -13.34 -2.75
N TYR A 244 0.38 -14.00 -1.92
CA TYR A 244 1.31 -15.04 -2.37
C TYR A 244 1.03 -16.43 -1.80
N LEU A 245 0.43 -16.52 -0.60
CA LEU A 245 0.10 -17.81 0.03
C LEU A 245 -1.37 -18.17 -0.10
N ASN A 246 -2.10 -17.61 -1.06
CA ASN A 246 -3.52 -17.92 -1.24
C ASN A 246 -3.76 -19.43 -1.50
N PHE A 247 -2.83 -20.11 -2.20
CA PHE A 247 -2.88 -21.56 -2.41
C PHE A 247 -2.87 -22.36 -1.11
N SER A 248 -2.33 -21.79 -0.02
CA SER A 248 -2.30 -22.46 1.27
C SER A 248 -3.71 -22.73 1.78
N LYS A 249 -4.71 -21.91 1.44
CA LYS A 249 -6.11 -22.12 1.82
C LYS A 249 -6.66 -23.44 1.26
N SER A 250 -6.25 -23.81 0.06
CA SER A 250 -6.65 -25.06 -0.60
C SER A 250 -5.95 -26.31 -0.05
N LEU A 251 -4.91 -26.17 0.77
CA LEU A 251 -4.25 -27.32 1.39
C LEU A 251 -5.12 -27.88 2.54
N PRO A 252 -5.15 -29.21 2.73
CA PRO A 252 -5.89 -29.88 3.82
C PRO A 252 -5.20 -29.70 5.18
N ILE A 253 -4.84 -28.46 5.51
CA ILE A 253 -4.23 -28.08 6.78
C ILE A 253 -5.36 -27.54 7.67
N PRO A 254 -5.66 -28.19 8.80
CA PRO A 254 -6.73 -27.76 9.70
C PRO A 254 -6.43 -26.38 10.29
N ALA A 255 -7.47 -25.60 10.57
CA ALA A 255 -7.35 -24.20 11.03
C ALA A 255 -6.48 -24.04 12.29
N TYR A 256 -6.57 -24.97 13.25
CA TYR A 256 -5.77 -24.92 14.48
C TYR A 256 -4.25 -25.05 14.24
N LYS A 257 -3.82 -25.83 13.24
CA LYS A 257 -2.39 -25.90 12.87
C LYS A 257 -1.91 -24.59 12.25
N ARG A 258 -2.78 -23.90 11.50
CA ARG A 258 -2.48 -22.58 10.92
C ARG A 258 -2.38 -21.51 12.00
N LEU A 259 -3.32 -21.53 12.94
CA LEU A 259 -3.33 -20.70 14.15
C LEU A 259 -2.03 -20.88 14.94
N LEU A 260 -1.64 -22.12 15.21
CA LEU A 260 -0.38 -22.42 15.90
C LEU A 260 0.82 -21.89 15.11
N GLY A 261 0.81 -21.99 13.78
CA GLY A 261 1.84 -21.39 12.94
C GLY A 261 1.92 -19.85 13.04
N TRP A 262 0.78 -19.16 13.22
CA TRP A 262 0.75 -17.71 13.51
C TRP A 262 1.36 -17.42 14.88
N LEU A 263 0.95 -18.14 15.92
CA LEU A 263 1.51 -17.99 17.26
C LEU A 263 3.02 -18.25 17.29
N SER A 264 3.51 -19.28 16.60
CA SER A 264 4.95 -19.55 16.47
C SER A 264 5.69 -18.41 15.75
N THR A 265 5.09 -17.84 14.70
CA THR A 265 5.67 -16.69 13.99
C THR A 265 5.78 -15.48 14.93
N PHE A 266 4.75 -15.21 15.74
CA PHE A 266 4.75 -14.12 16.72
C PHE A 266 5.73 -14.33 17.86
N ALA A 267 5.85 -15.55 18.37
CA ALA A 267 6.83 -15.90 19.39
C ALA A 267 8.26 -15.65 18.89
N ILE A 268 8.55 -16.06 17.64
CA ILE A 268 9.88 -15.82 17.02
C ILE A 268 10.11 -14.33 16.79
N ILE A 269 9.10 -13.60 16.33
CA ILE A 269 9.20 -12.14 16.18
C ILE A 269 9.49 -11.51 17.54
N LEU A 270 8.72 -11.77 18.61
CA LEU A 270 8.89 -11.13 19.93
C LEU A 270 10.09 -11.60 20.75
N LEU A 271 10.85 -12.58 20.26
CA LEU A 271 11.93 -13.21 21.01
C LEU A 271 12.95 -12.20 21.57
N PRO A 272 13.45 -11.21 20.80
CA PRO A 272 14.38 -10.20 21.34
C PRO A 272 13.77 -9.40 22.50
N GLU A 273 12.52 -9.00 22.38
CA GLU A 273 11.84 -8.20 23.40
C GLU A 273 11.53 -9.02 24.66
N TRP A 274 11.28 -10.33 24.52
CA TRP A 274 11.14 -11.23 25.65
C TRP A 274 12.46 -11.48 26.40
N ILE A 275 13.59 -11.53 25.69
CA ILE A 275 14.92 -11.59 26.34
C ILE A 275 15.12 -10.32 27.18
N PHE A 276 14.86 -9.15 26.61
CA PHE A 276 14.97 -7.87 27.32
C PHE A 276 14.01 -7.77 28.51
N LEU A 277 12.76 -8.22 28.35
CA LEU A 277 11.78 -8.31 29.43
C LEU A 277 12.30 -9.18 30.58
N SER A 278 12.84 -10.36 30.27
CA SER A 278 13.32 -11.32 31.27
C SER A 278 14.50 -10.79 32.08
N ILE A 279 15.43 -10.09 31.41
CA ILE A 279 16.56 -9.41 32.06
C ILE A 279 16.04 -8.28 32.96
N SER A 280 15.12 -7.45 32.43
CA SER A 280 14.60 -6.28 33.16
C SER A 280 13.72 -6.65 34.34
N SER A 281 13.04 -7.80 34.29
CA SER A 281 12.20 -8.31 35.37
C SER A 281 12.98 -9.03 36.47
N ALA A 282 14.32 -9.00 36.45
CA ALA A 282 15.20 -9.75 37.34
C ALA A 282 14.79 -11.24 37.44
N TYR A 283 14.40 -11.84 36.30
CA TYR A 283 13.96 -13.23 36.20
C TYR A 283 12.72 -13.63 37.02
N ASN A 284 11.86 -12.68 37.43
CA ASN A 284 10.57 -13.01 38.04
C ASN A 284 9.65 -13.75 37.02
N LEU A 285 9.40 -15.04 37.28
CA LEU A 285 8.60 -15.92 36.41
C LEU A 285 7.19 -15.39 36.13
N TYR A 286 6.53 -14.79 37.14
CA TYR A 286 5.18 -14.26 36.97
C TYR A 286 5.15 -13.12 35.94
N SER A 287 6.08 -12.17 36.06
CA SER A 287 6.23 -11.05 35.13
C SER A 287 6.53 -11.51 33.71
N ILE A 288 7.38 -12.54 33.57
CA ILE A 288 7.76 -13.11 32.27
C ILE A 288 6.56 -13.78 31.60
N ILE A 289 5.80 -14.62 32.33
CA ILE A 289 4.62 -15.30 31.79
C ILE A 289 3.56 -14.27 31.39
N CYS A 290 3.32 -13.26 32.23
CA CYS A 290 2.37 -12.18 31.94
C CYS A 290 2.78 -11.40 30.67
N GLY A 291 4.05 -11.04 30.55
CA GLY A 291 4.57 -10.36 29.37
C GLY A 291 4.50 -11.21 28.11
N LEU A 292 4.85 -12.49 28.18
CA LEU A 292 4.76 -13.42 27.05
C LEU A 292 3.32 -13.54 26.55
N LEU A 293 2.37 -13.77 27.47
CA LEU A 293 0.96 -13.90 27.13
C LEU A 293 0.39 -12.61 26.55
N PHE A 294 0.70 -11.46 27.17
CA PHE A 294 0.27 -10.14 26.71
C PHE A 294 0.82 -9.81 25.31
N GLY A 295 2.10 -10.08 25.06
CA GLY A 295 2.72 -9.84 23.75
C GLY A 295 2.11 -10.69 22.63
N LEU A 296 1.90 -11.99 22.89
CA LEU A 296 1.25 -12.88 21.92
C LEU A 296 -0.21 -12.47 21.66
N ALA A 297 -0.97 -12.17 22.72
CA ALA A 297 -2.35 -11.72 22.61
C ALA A 297 -2.44 -10.42 21.81
N GLY A 298 -1.55 -9.45 22.08
CA GLY A 298 -1.49 -8.18 21.37
C GLY A 298 -1.20 -8.34 19.87
N LEU A 299 -0.16 -9.10 19.48
CA LEU A 299 0.12 -9.34 18.06
C LEU A 299 -1.00 -10.08 17.34
N PHE A 300 -1.62 -11.05 18.01
CA PHE A 300 -2.72 -11.80 17.42
C PHE A 300 -4.02 -11.00 17.31
N PHE A 301 -4.25 -10.09 18.26
CA PHE A 301 -5.28 -9.06 18.12
C PHE A 301 -5.02 -8.16 16.92
N LEU A 302 -3.78 -7.67 16.73
CA LEU A 302 -3.43 -6.85 15.57
C LEU A 302 -3.67 -7.59 14.24
N LEU A 303 -3.37 -8.89 14.18
CA LEU A 303 -3.69 -9.73 13.01
C LEU A 303 -5.21 -9.85 12.79
N THR A 304 -5.95 -10.15 13.85
CA THR A 304 -7.42 -10.29 13.80
C THR A 304 -8.07 -8.99 13.34
N LEU A 305 -7.60 -7.86 13.85
CA LEU A 305 -8.04 -6.54 13.47
C LEU A 305 -7.77 -6.27 11.98
N LEU A 306 -6.61 -6.66 11.46
CA LEU A 306 -6.31 -6.52 10.03
C LEU A 306 -7.24 -7.34 9.14
N TYR A 307 -7.62 -8.56 9.55
CA TYR A 307 -8.63 -9.34 8.85
C TYR A 307 -9.99 -8.64 8.86
N MET A 308 -10.40 -8.04 10.00
CA MET A 308 -11.66 -7.30 10.10
C MET A 308 -11.68 -6.06 9.19
N VAL A 309 -10.55 -5.36 9.10
CA VAL A 309 -10.42 -4.09 8.39
C VAL A 309 -10.06 -4.27 6.89
N LYS A 310 -9.85 -5.51 6.44
CA LYS A 310 -9.53 -5.84 5.03
C LYS A 310 -8.33 -5.07 4.48
N LEU A 311 -7.23 -5.00 5.25
CA LEU A 311 -6.00 -4.29 4.87
C LEU A 311 -6.20 -2.78 4.60
N ASN A 312 -7.26 -2.13 5.10
CA ASN A 312 -7.37 -0.67 5.05
C ASN A 312 -6.51 -0.02 6.15
N MET A 313 -5.39 0.59 5.76
CA MET A 313 -4.40 1.14 6.72
C MET A 313 -4.98 2.28 7.58
N ASP A 314 -5.84 3.13 7.03
CA ASP A 314 -6.39 4.29 7.74
C ASP A 314 -7.39 3.88 8.83
N ILE A 315 -8.22 2.88 8.55
CA ILE A 315 -9.12 2.29 9.54
C ILE A 315 -8.29 1.50 10.57
N TYR A 316 -7.26 0.78 10.13
CA TYR A 316 -6.41 -0.02 10.99
C TYR A 316 -5.70 0.82 12.05
N LEU A 317 -5.08 1.93 11.66
CA LEU A 317 -4.40 2.86 12.58
C LEU A 317 -5.35 3.45 13.64
N ARG A 318 -6.60 3.75 13.29
CA ARG A 318 -7.61 4.23 14.25
C ARG A 318 -7.93 3.19 15.32
N TRP A 319 -8.08 1.93 14.92
CA TRP A 319 -8.33 0.84 15.86
C TRP A 319 -7.10 0.47 16.69
N ILE A 320 -5.89 0.63 16.14
CA ILE A 320 -4.65 0.49 16.91
C ILE A 320 -4.62 1.48 18.08
N LEU A 321 -4.99 2.74 17.84
CA LEU A 321 -5.07 3.75 18.91
C LEU A 321 -6.07 3.34 19.99
N PHE A 322 -7.25 2.84 19.59
CA PHE A 322 -8.24 2.33 20.53
C PHE A 322 -7.73 1.15 21.36
N PHE A 323 -7.03 0.21 20.71
CA PHE A 323 -6.38 -0.91 21.38
C PHE A 323 -5.30 -0.47 22.37
N PHE A 324 -4.50 0.55 22.02
CA PHE A 324 -3.53 1.15 22.92
C PHE A 324 -4.21 1.68 24.18
N CYS A 325 -5.28 2.47 24.05
CA CYS A 325 -6.00 3.04 25.20
C CYS A 325 -6.59 1.95 26.11
N ILE A 326 -7.26 0.95 25.55
CA ILE A 326 -7.84 -0.16 26.34
C ILE A 326 -6.76 -0.97 27.04
N SER A 327 -5.69 -1.32 26.31
CA SER A 327 -4.60 -2.11 26.88
C SER A 327 -3.89 -1.35 27.98
N MET A 328 -3.66 -0.05 27.81
CA MET A 328 -3.08 0.82 28.84
C MET A 328 -3.95 0.85 30.09
N LEU A 329 -5.27 1.03 29.95
CA LEU A 329 -6.20 1.00 31.07
C LEU A 329 -6.17 -0.35 31.79
N SER A 330 -6.17 -1.45 31.04
CA SER A 330 -6.11 -2.79 31.62
C SER A 330 -4.81 -3.06 32.39
N ILE A 331 -3.69 -2.48 31.96
CA ILE A 331 -2.42 -2.59 32.68
C ILE A 331 -2.49 -1.80 33.99
N LEU A 332 -3.04 -0.59 33.97
CA LEU A 332 -3.22 0.27 35.14
C LEU A 332 -4.15 -0.36 36.19
N THR A 333 -5.22 -1.03 35.78
CA THR A 333 -6.16 -1.69 36.70
C THR A 333 -5.67 -3.04 37.23
N HIS A 334 -4.42 -3.43 36.99
CA HIS A 334 -3.81 -4.70 37.43
C HIS A 334 -4.49 -5.98 36.90
N ASN A 335 -5.42 -5.87 35.94
CA ASN A 335 -6.18 -7.00 35.37
C ASN A 335 -5.56 -7.55 34.06
N HIS A 336 -4.26 -7.34 33.85
CA HIS A 336 -3.57 -7.62 32.59
C HIS A 336 -3.56 -9.11 32.21
N LEU A 337 -3.47 -10.04 33.17
CA LEU A 337 -3.49 -11.48 32.89
C LEU A 337 -4.84 -11.95 32.34
N LEU A 338 -5.93 -11.54 33.00
CA LEU A 338 -7.29 -11.85 32.58
C LEU A 338 -7.56 -11.23 31.20
N PHE A 339 -7.22 -9.95 31.03
CA PHE A 339 -7.36 -9.26 29.75
C PHE A 339 -6.62 -9.98 28.62
N SER A 340 -5.35 -10.34 28.82
CA SER A 340 -4.55 -11.04 27.79
C SER A 340 -5.13 -12.40 27.43
N SER A 341 -5.60 -13.16 28.43
CA SER A 341 -6.18 -14.50 28.23
C SER A 341 -7.50 -14.42 27.46
N VAL A 342 -8.38 -13.50 27.85
CA VAL A 342 -9.67 -13.27 27.18
C VAL A 342 -9.44 -12.76 25.75
N LEU A 343 -8.52 -11.80 25.57
CA LEU A 343 -8.18 -11.26 24.26
C LEU A 343 -7.66 -12.35 23.31
N LEU A 344 -6.71 -13.17 23.76
CA LEU A 344 -6.16 -14.28 22.99
C LEU A 344 -7.25 -15.31 22.64
N GLY A 345 -8.12 -15.65 23.60
CA GLY A 345 -9.23 -16.58 23.40
C GLY A 345 -10.25 -16.08 22.38
N ILE A 346 -10.67 -14.82 22.48
CA ILE A 346 -11.61 -14.19 21.53
C ILE A 346 -11.00 -14.14 20.13
N CYS A 347 -9.74 -13.71 19.99
CA CYS A 347 -9.06 -13.69 18.70
C CYS A 347 -8.90 -15.10 18.11
N ALA A 348 -8.61 -16.11 18.94
CA ALA A 348 -8.47 -17.49 18.48
C ALA A 348 -9.80 -18.06 18.01
N LEU A 349 -10.85 -17.84 18.78
CA LEU A 349 -12.21 -18.24 18.41
C LEU A 349 -12.64 -17.54 17.12
N TYR A 350 -12.45 -16.22 17.02
CA TYR A 350 -12.77 -15.45 15.82
C TYR A 350 -12.02 -15.99 14.59
N TYR A 351 -10.72 -16.25 14.73
CA TYR A 351 -9.91 -16.81 13.66
C TYR A 351 -10.42 -18.19 13.24
N LEU A 352 -10.67 -19.09 14.19
CA LEU A 352 -11.17 -20.45 13.90
C LEU A 352 -12.56 -20.44 13.24
N MET A 353 -13.47 -19.58 13.68
CA MET A 353 -14.83 -19.50 13.13
C MET A 353 -14.89 -18.87 11.74
N ASN A 354 -14.04 -17.87 11.49
CA ASN A 354 -14.09 -17.11 10.24
C ASN A 354 -13.10 -17.61 9.20
N PHE A 355 -12.16 -18.50 9.54
CA PHE A 355 -11.14 -18.98 8.62
C PHE A 355 -11.70 -19.42 7.26
N ASP A 356 -12.75 -20.25 7.27
CA ASP A 356 -13.38 -20.76 6.04
C ASP A 356 -14.34 -19.76 5.38
N ARG A 357 -14.75 -18.71 6.11
CA ARG A 357 -15.77 -17.74 5.66
C ARG A 357 -15.20 -16.43 5.13
N ILE A 358 -13.93 -16.13 5.39
CA ILE A 358 -13.28 -14.86 5.02
C ILE A 358 -13.32 -14.61 3.50
N ASP A 359 -13.43 -15.65 2.67
CA ASP A 359 -13.59 -15.49 1.21
C ASP A 359 -15.05 -15.39 0.73
N LEU A 360 -16.05 -15.72 1.54
CA LEU A 360 -17.46 -15.90 1.08
C LEU A 360 -18.46 -14.85 1.57
N LYS A 361 -18.18 -14.09 2.65
CA LYS A 361 -19.10 -13.06 3.16
C LYS A 361 -18.42 -11.73 3.37
N LEU A 362 -18.19 -11.05 2.25
CA LEU A 362 -17.63 -9.70 2.17
C LEU A 362 -18.51 -8.60 2.83
N SER A 363 -19.75 -8.87 3.24
CA SER A 363 -20.75 -7.81 3.52
C SER A 363 -21.45 -7.82 4.89
N LEU A 364 -21.52 -8.93 5.65
CA LEU A 364 -22.52 -9.02 6.73
C LEU A 364 -22.07 -8.54 8.13
N PHE A 365 -20.76 -8.57 8.44
CA PHE A 365 -20.32 -8.39 9.84
C PHE A 365 -20.17 -6.92 10.30
N PHE A 366 -20.09 -5.97 9.35
CA PHE A 366 -20.03 -4.53 9.68
C PHE A 366 -21.31 -4.01 10.37
N ILE A 367 -22.44 -4.71 10.23
CA ILE A 367 -23.73 -4.27 10.76
C ILE A 367 -23.82 -4.43 12.29
N ILE A 368 -23.18 -5.46 12.86
CA ILE A 368 -23.39 -5.81 14.27
C ILE A 368 -22.45 -5.02 15.21
N SER A 369 -21.21 -4.73 14.78
CA SER A 369 -20.30 -3.90 15.57
C SER A 369 -20.57 -2.40 15.44
N GLY A 370 -21.19 -1.94 14.34
CA GLY A 370 -21.61 -0.55 14.17
C GLY A 370 -22.75 -0.18 15.14
N ALA A 371 -23.69 -1.10 15.38
CA ALA A 371 -24.87 -0.85 16.20
C ALA A 371 -24.56 -0.53 17.68
N ILE A 372 -23.40 -0.93 18.21
CA ILE A 372 -23.05 -0.71 19.62
C ILE A 372 -22.31 0.63 19.85
N PHE A 373 -21.73 1.26 18.80
CA PHE A 373 -20.91 2.47 18.98
C PHE A 373 -21.16 3.63 17.99
N SER A 374 -22.02 3.48 16.98
CA SER A 374 -22.32 4.58 16.03
C SER A 374 -23.65 5.26 16.33
N GLY A 375 -23.73 6.03 17.42
CA GLY A 375 -24.83 6.97 17.67
C GLY A 375 -24.80 8.24 16.80
N SER A 376 -23.88 8.41 15.84
CA SER A 376 -23.80 9.68 15.08
C SER A 376 -23.15 9.65 13.68
N CYS A 377 -22.92 8.50 13.03
CA CYS A 377 -22.33 8.47 11.68
C CYS A 377 -23.05 7.54 10.68
N ASN A 378 -24.34 7.23 10.88
CA ASN A 378 -25.02 6.23 10.05
C ASN A 378 -25.63 6.77 8.73
N GLN A 379 -25.81 8.08 8.56
CA GLN A 379 -26.48 8.60 7.34
C GLN A 379 -25.63 8.48 6.06
N ARG A 380 -24.29 8.43 6.16
CA ARG A 380 -23.44 8.39 4.95
C ARG A 380 -23.27 7.00 4.37
N SER A 381 -23.31 5.95 5.21
CA SER A 381 -23.11 4.57 4.75
C SER A 381 -24.35 4.01 4.05
N GLU A 382 -25.55 4.33 4.53
CA GLU A 382 -26.80 3.88 3.91
C GLU A 382 -27.01 4.49 2.50
N ASN A 383 -26.60 5.75 2.30
CA ASN A 383 -26.69 6.40 1.00
C ASN A 383 -25.73 5.81 -0.06
N VAL A 384 -24.62 5.22 0.36
CA VAL A 384 -23.65 4.59 -0.58
C VAL A 384 -24.18 3.24 -1.05
N THR A 385 -24.67 2.40 -0.13
CA THR A 385 -25.22 1.08 -0.48
C THR A 385 -26.52 1.18 -1.29
N SER A 386 -27.37 2.18 -1.02
CA SER A 386 -28.57 2.42 -1.82
C SER A 386 -28.23 2.83 -3.27
N ASN A 387 -27.20 3.66 -3.45
CA ASN A 387 -26.77 4.12 -4.77
C ASN A 387 -26.11 3.00 -5.60
N GLU A 388 -25.30 2.14 -4.99
CA GLU A 388 -24.72 0.98 -5.70
C GLU A 388 -25.78 -0.01 -6.16
N THR A 389 -26.75 -0.32 -5.27
CA THR A 389 -27.86 -1.23 -5.60
C THR A 389 -28.72 -0.66 -6.72
N ARG A 390 -29.02 0.65 -6.68
CA ARG A 390 -29.73 1.36 -7.75
C ARG A 390 -28.93 1.32 -9.05
N LYS A 391 -27.61 1.57 -9.01
CA LYS A 391 -26.74 1.54 -10.19
C LYS A 391 -26.69 0.16 -10.84
N ALA A 392 -26.61 -0.91 -10.06
CA ALA A 392 -26.65 -2.28 -10.58
C ALA A 392 -27.99 -2.57 -11.28
N LYS A 393 -29.11 -2.21 -10.67
CA LYS A 393 -30.45 -2.37 -11.25
C LYS A 393 -30.62 -1.58 -12.56
N GLU A 394 -30.17 -0.33 -12.59
CA GLU A 394 -30.25 0.50 -13.80
C GLU A 394 -29.32 0.01 -14.91
N THR A 395 -28.16 -0.54 -14.56
CA THR A 395 -27.22 -1.17 -15.51
C THR A 395 -27.88 -2.36 -16.21
N TYR A 396 -28.53 -3.23 -15.44
CA TYR A 396 -29.28 -4.36 -15.98
C TYR A 396 -30.38 -3.90 -16.95
N ASN A 397 -31.24 -2.96 -16.53
CA ASN A 397 -32.35 -2.46 -17.35
C ASN A 397 -31.86 -1.81 -18.66
N LEU A 398 -30.76 -1.06 -18.59
CA LEU A 398 -30.15 -0.42 -19.75
C LEU A 398 -29.62 -1.45 -20.75
N LEU A 399 -28.84 -2.42 -20.27
CA LEU A 399 -28.27 -3.47 -21.11
C LEU A 399 -29.35 -4.35 -21.72
N GLU A 400 -30.37 -4.73 -20.96
CA GLU A 400 -31.51 -5.49 -21.45
C GLU A 400 -32.24 -4.73 -22.58
N SER A 401 -32.49 -3.43 -22.40
CA SER A 401 -33.13 -2.58 -23.40
C SER A 401 -32.28 -2.49 -24.68
N TYR A 402 -30.97 -2.31 -24.53
CA TYR A 402 -30.03 -2.21 -25.66
C TYR A 402 -29.93 -3.53 -26.43
N ILE A 403 -29.80 -4.66 -25.72
CA ILE A 403 -29.69 -6.00 -26.32
C ILE A 403 -30.95 -6.32 -27.12
N LYS A 404 -32.14 -6.09 -26.56
CA LYS A 404 -33.42 -6.35 -27.23
C LYS A 404 -33.63 -5.48 -28.47
N ALA A 405 -33.22 -4.21 -28.42
CA ALA A 405 -33.45 -3.26 -29.51
C ALA A 405 -32.44 -3.39 -30.66
N ASP A 406 -31.14 -3.46 -30.33
CA ASP A 406 -30.08 -3.20 -31.30
C ASP A 406 -29.32 -4.46 -31.75
N LEU A 407 -29.31 -5.55 -30.96
CA LEU A 407 -28.42 -6.70 -31.24
C LEU A 407 -29.06 -7.84 -32.04
N LYS A 408 -30.40 -7.95 -32.12
CA LYS A 408 -31.21 -8.85 -32.98
C LYS A 408 -30.63 -10.26 -33.29
N LYS A 409 -29.82 -10.87 -32.40
CA LYS A 409 -29.18 -12.17 -32.62
C LYS A 409 -29.45 -13.10 -31.43
N ASP A 410 -29.68 -14.37 -31.74
CA ASP A 410 -30.06 -15.41 -30.78
C ASP A 410 -28.93 -15.83 -29.83
N SER A 411 -27.68 -15.45 -30.14
CA SER A 411 -26.54 -15.61 -29.23
C SER A 411 -25.57 -14.43 -29.34
N ILE A 412 -25.28 -13.80 -28.21
CA ILE A 412 -24.33 -12.69 -28.11
C ILE A 412 -23.15 -13.18 -27.28
N LEU A 413 -21.96 -13.16 -27.87
CA LEU A 413 -20.71 -13.37 -27.14
C LEU A 413 -20.29 -12.02 -26.53
N VAL A 414 -20.06 -11.97 -25.22
CA VAL A 414 -19.63 -10.76 -24.51
C VAL A 414 -18.33 -11.00 -23.76
N LEU A 415 -17.34 -10.13 -23.95
CA LEU A 415 -16.09 -10.21 -23.21
C LEU A 415 -16.27 -9.74 -21.76
N GLN A 416 -15.76 -10.51 -20.79
CA GLN A 416 -15.90 -10.19 -19.36
C GLN A 416 -15.21 -8.89 -18.92
N ALA A 417 -14.13 -8.48 -19.60
CA ALA A 417 -13.38 -7.28 -19.25
C ALA A 417 -13.87 -6.05 -20.03
N PRO A 418 -14.31 -4.98 -19.34
CA PRO A 418 -14.70 -3.75 -20.01
C PRO A 418 -13.46 -3.02 -20.56
N PRO A 419 -13.52 -2.54 -21.80
CA PRO A 419 -12.46 -1.79 -22.43
C PRO A 419 -12.51 -0.33 -22.02
N LYS A 420 -11.33 0.31 -21.95
CA LYS A 420 -11.19 1.73 -21.63
C LYS A 420 -11.31 2.54 -22.91
N PHE A 421 -12.49 3.08 -23.20
CA PHE A 421 -12.77 3.68 -24.52
C PHE A 421 -13.18 5.15 -24.52
N ILE A 422 -13.51 5.81 -23.40
CA ILE A 422 -13.90 7.24 -23.44
C ILE A 422 -12.65 8.12 -23.55
N THR A 423 -12.42 8.67 -24.74
CA THR A 423 -11.42 9.74 -24.93
C THR A 423 -12.00 11.08 -24.49
N GLU A 424 -11.15 12.00 -24.00
CA GLU A 424 -11.56 13.37 -23.61
C GLU A 424 -12.29 14.11 -24.74
N MET A 425 -11.83 13.92 -25.99
CA MET A 425 -12.49 14.48 -27.18
C MET A 425 -13.91 13.92 -27.38
N CYS A 426 -14.16 12.66 -27.01
CA CYS A 426 -15.49 12.09 -27.07
C CYS A 426 -16.39 12.60 -25.94
N ALA A 427 -15.87 12.60 -24.72
CA ALA A 427 -16.57 13.11 -23.54
C ALA A 427 -17.00 14.58 -23.73
N SER A 428 -16.11 15.43 -24.26
CA SER A 428 -16.43 16.84 -24.52
C SER A 428 -17.58 17.02 -25.54
N LYS A 429 -17.67 16.18 -26.58
CA LYS A 429 -18.80 16.21 -27.53
C LYS A 429 -20.12 15.83 -26.88
N ILE A 430 -20.11 14.88 -25.94
CA ILE A 430 -21.31 14.43 -25.23
C ILE A 430 -21.79 15.53 -24.27
N VAL A 431 -20.89 16.08 -23.45
CA VAL A 431 -21.18 17.17 -22.50
C VAL A 431 -21.65 18.44 -23.23
N LYS A 432 -21.15 18.70 -24.45
CA LYS A 432 -21.62 19.82 -25.27
C LYS A 432 -23.02 19.58 -25.84
N PHE A 433 -23.36 18.34 -26.19
CA PHE A 433 -24.65 18.00 -26.79
C PHE A 433 -25.79 18.07 -25.78
N LYS A 434 -25.56 17.56 -24.57
CA LYS A 434 -26.50 17.65 -23.45
C LYS A 434 -25.74 18.32 -22.32
N LYS A 435 -26.16 19.51 -21.88
CA LYS A 435 -25.61 20.19 -20.68
C LYS A 435 -25.87 19.30 -19.45
N SER A 436 -25.06 18.26 -19.31
CA SER A 436 -25.13 17.31 -18.21
C SER A 436 -24.35 17.84 -17.03
N ASP A 437 -24.78 17.49 -15.82
CA ASP A 437 -24.05 17.81 -14.58
C ASP A 437 -22.74 17.02 -14.39
N LEU A 438 -22.34 16.25 -15.41
CA LEU A 438 -21.11 15.47 -15.45
C LEU A 438 -20.01 16.28 -16.15
N SER A 439 -18.88 16.47 -15.48
CA SER A 439 -17.70 17.07 -16.11
C SER A 439 -17.01 16.09 -17.06
N VAL A 440 -16.20 16.59 -17.99
CA VAL A 440 -15.41 15.75 -18.91
C VAL A 440 -14.48 14.83 -18.12
N GLU A 441 -13.86 15.35 -17.06
CA GLU A 441 -12.95 14.63 -16.18
C GLU A 441 -13.67 13.54 -15.38
N GLU A 442 -14.87 13.82 -14.86
CA GLU A 442 -15.69 12.81 -14.16
C GLU A 442 -16.07 11.65 -15.09
N LEU A 443 -16.47 11.94 -16.34
CA LEU A 443 -16.79 10.91 -17.33
C LEU A 443 -15.59 10.02 -17.63
N VAL A 444 -14.43 10.63 -17.88
CA VAL A 444 -13.19 9.90 -18.17
C VAL A 444 -12.75 9.09 -16.95
N ALA A 445 -12.75 9.68 -15.75
CA ALA A 445 -12.37 9.00 -14.52
C ALA A 445 -13.27 7.79 -14.22
N GLN A 446 -14.59 7.95 -14.31
CA GLN A 446 -15.54 6.87 -14.07
C GLN A 446 -15.42 5.73 -15.09
N SER A 447 -15.09 6.06 -16.35
CA SER A 447 -14.83 5.04 -17.38
C SER A 447 -13.54 4.25 -17.15
N GLN A 448 -12.54 4.84 -16.49
CA GLN A 448 -11.23 4.23 -16.27
C GLN A 448 -11.12 3.45 -14.95
N SER A 449 -11.91 3.82 -13.94
CA SER A 449 -11.83 3.28 -12.59
C SER A 449 -12.42 1.88 -12.42
N ASP A 450 -13.20 1.40 -13.40
CA ASP A 450 -13.93 0.15 -13.24
C ASP A 450 -13.15 -1.05 -13.81
N THR A 451 -12.64 -1.88 -12.90
CA THR A 451 -11.91 -3.12 -13.22
C THR A 451 -12.74 -4.37 -12.97
N THR A 452 -14.01 -4.23 -12.61
CA THR A 452 -14.85 -5.38 -12.24
C THR A 452 -15.36 -6.12 -13.47
N MET A 453 -15.30 -7.45 -13.42
CA MET A 453 -15.75 -8.31 -14.53
C MET A 453 -17.27 -8.40 -14.56
N TRP A 454 -17.84 -8.52 -15.76
CA TRP A 454 -19.26 -8.81 -15.94
C TRP A 454 -19.63 -10.18 -15.35
N SER A 455 -20.78 -10.24 -14.68
CA SER A 455 -21.38 -11.46 -14.16
C SER A 455 -22.48 -11.99 -15.10
N GLY A 456 -22.68 -13.31 -15.14
CA GLY A 456 -23.68 -13.93 -16.02
C GLY A 456 -25.12 -13.45 -15.77
N HIS A 457 -25.41 -12.99 -14.55
CA HIS A 457 -26.72 -12.44 -14.20
C HIS A 457 -27.01 -11.09 -14.85
N GLU A 458 -25.97 -10.33 -15.23
CA GLU A 458 -26.13 -9.01 -15.85
C GLU A 458 -26.49 -9.09 -17.34
N PHE A 459 -26.26 -10.25 -17.99
CA PHE A 459 -26.53 -10.47 -19.40
C PHE A 459 -27.36 -11.75 -19.65
N PRO A 460 -28.68 -11.72 -19.43
CA PRO A 460 -29.54 -12.85 -19.73
C PRO A 460 -29.51 -13.15 -21.24
N GLY A 461 -29.15 -14.38 -21.61
CA GLY A 461 -29.07 -14.82 -23.01
C GLY A 461 -27.74 -14.53 -23.73
N ALA A 462 -26.74 -13.96 -23.04
CA ALA A 462 -25.40 -13.83 -23.59
C ALA A 462 -24.44 -14.91 -23.06
N HIS A 463 -23.50 -15.33 -23.89
CA HIS A 463 -22.38 -16.17 -23.46
C HIS A 463 -21.19 -15.28 -23.11
N LEU A 464 -20.79 -15.29 -21.82
CA LEU A 464 -19.63 -14.53 -21.35
C LEU A 464 -18.32 -15.25 -21.70
N LEU A 465 -17.42 -14.55 -22.37
CA LEU A 465 -16.06 -15.01 -22.68
C LEU A 465 -15.10 -14.57 -21.57
N GLU A 466 -14.38 -15.53 -21.01
CA GLU A 466 -13.39 -15.30 -19.95
C GLU A 466 -12.19 -14.52 -20.47
N TYR A 467 -11.83 -13.43 -19.78
CA TYR A 467 -10.68 -12.60 -20.14
C TYR A 467 -9.42 -13.07 -19.42
N ASP A 468 -8.41 -13.51 -20.16
CA ASP A 468 -7.10 -13.86 -19.60
C ASP A 468 -6.23 -12.60 -19.46
N GLN A 469 -6.04 -12.15 -18.22
CA GLN A 469 -5.20 -10.99 -17.92
C GLN A 469 -3.72 -11.22 -18.24
N LYS A 470 -3.22 -12.47 -18.22
CA LYS A 470 -1.78 -12.74 -18.37
C LYS A 470 -1.28 -12.50 -19.79
N THR A 471 -2.10 -12.79 -20.78
CA THR A 471 -1.72 -12.67 -22.19
C THR A 471 -2.03 -11.29 -22.77
N ASN A 472 -2.78 -10.43 -22.05
CA ASN A 472 -3.37 -9.19 -22.59
C ASN A 472 -4.06 -9.40 -23.94
N SER A 473 -4.46 -10.64 -24.19
CA SER A 473 -5.17 -11.07 -25.36
C SER A 473 -6.27 -11.96 -24.84
N ALA A 474 -7.50 -11.66 -25.24
CA ALA A 474 -8.54 -12.63 -25.01
C ALA A 474 -8.12 -13.92 -25.73
N LYS A 475 -8.40 -15.07 -25.10
CA LYS A 475 -8.49 -16.37 -25.82
C LYS A 475 -9.42 -16.28 -27.05
N SER A 476 -10.07 -15.14 -27.29
CA SER A 476 -10.76 -14.75 -28.51
C SER A 476 -9.97 -14.99 -29.78
N ALA A 477 -8.63 -14.89 -29.80
CA ALA A 477 -7.86 -15.23 -30.99
C ALA A 477 -8.10 -16.69 -31.40
N ASP A 478 -8.14 -17.60 -30.42
CA ASP A 478 -8.46 -19.02 -30.65
C ASP A 478 -9.95 -19.24 -30.96
N LEU A 479 -10.87 -18.44 -30.39
CA LEU A 479 -12.31 -18.55 -30.69
C LEU A 479 -12.64 -18.08 -32.11
N ILE A 480 -12.00 -17.00 -32.58
CA ILE A 480 -12.11 -16.54 -33.97
C ILE A 480 -11.52 -17.59 -34.92
N ASN A 481 -10.42 -18.24 -34.52
CA ASN A 481 -9.81 -19.33 -35.29
C ASN A 481 -10.67 -20.61 -35.31
N ARG A 482 -11.55 -20.84 -34.33
CA ARG A 482 -12.46 -22.00 -34.28
C ARG A 482 -13.68 -21.90 -35.20
N GLY A 483 -13.76 -20.86 -36.04
CA GLY A 483 -14.74 -20.79 -37.13
C GLY A 483 -16.11 -20.22 -36.73
N ASP A 484 -16.25 -19.66 -35.54
CA ASP A 484 -17.47 -18.93 -35.17
C ASP A 484 -17.43 -17.54 -35.82
N LYS A 485 -17.93 -17.45 -37.06
CA LYS A 485 -17.87 -16.26 -37.94
C LYS A 485 -18.61 -15.03 -37.39
N ASN A 486 -19.20 -15.13 -36.20
CA ASN A 486 -20.18 -14.18 -35.70
C ASN A 486 -19.60 -12.99 -34.92
N GLY A 487 -18.29 -12.98 -34.65
CA GLY A 487 -17.63 -11.94 -33.84
C GLY A 487 -18.14 -11.91 -32.39
N TYR A 488 -17.69 -10.93 -31.61
CA TYR A 488 -18.18 -10.73 -30.24
C TYR A 488 -18.36 -9.25 -29.92
N TYR A 489 -19.22 -8.97 -28.95
CA TYR A 489 -19.44 -7.63 -28.44
C TYR A 489 -18.65 -7.38 -27.18
N VAL A 490 -18.28 -6.13 -26.99
CA VAL A 490 -17.62 -5.65 -25.80
C VAL A 490 -18.33 -4.40 -25.33
N PHE A 491 -18.74 -4.40 -24.05
CA PHE A 491 -19.44 -3.29 -23.43
C PHE A 491 -18.58 -2.67 -22.32
N SER A 492 -18.55 -1.35 -22.28
CA SER A 492 -18.12 -0.64 -21.07
C SER A 492 -19.22 -0.71 -20.02
N ARG A 493 -18.88 -0.53 -18.75
CA ARG A 493 -19.92 -0.24 -17.76
C ARG A 493 -20.57 1.12 -18.04
N PRO A 494 -21.89 1.24 -17.90
CA PRO A 494 -22.57 2.50 -18.17
C PRO A 494 -22.24 3.56 -17.11
N VAL A 495 -22.00 4.78 -17.59
CA VAL A 495 -21.81 5.96 -16.75
C VAL A 495 -23.13 6.70 -16.65
N PHE A 496 -23.68 6.81 -15.44
CA PHE A 496 -24.96 7.45 -15.19
C PHE A 496 -24.79 8.89 -14.74
N SER A 497 -25.71 9.76 -15.15
CA SER A 497 -25.92 11.07 -14.51
C SER A 497 -26.31 10.90 -13.04
N LYS A 498 -26.06 11.91 -12.20
CA LYS A 498 -26.41 11.91 -10.77
C LYS A 498 -27.89 11.54 -10.52
N ASP A 499 -28.79 11.97 -11.40
CA ASP A 499 -30.23 11.71 -11.29
C ASP A 499 -30.71 10.41 -11.94
N PHE A 500 -29.81 9.65 -12.59
CA PHE A 500 -30.13 8.46 -13.40
C PHE A 500 -31.11 8.72 -14.57
N ASN A 501 -31.15 9.93 -15.11
CA ASN A 501 -31.93 10.26 -16.30
C ASN A 501 -31.17 10.00 -17.61
N PHE A 502 -29.83 10.03 -17.56
CA PHE A 502 -28.94 9.76 -18.68
C PHE A 502 -27.94 8.67 -18.35
N ALA A 503 -27.59 7.88 -19.36
CA ALA A 503 -26.53 6.89 -19.28
C ALA A 503 -25.67 6.94 -20.55
N ILE A 504 -24.36 6.75 -20.39
CA ILE A 504 -23.43 6.62 -21.50
C ILE A 504 -22.89 5.19 -21.49
N LEU A 505 -23.08 4.48 -22.59
CA LEU A 505 -22.62 3.11 -22.78
C LEU A 505 -21.73 3.06 -24.01
N GLN A 506 -20.53 2.48 -23.89
CA GLN A 506 -19.70 2.19 -25.06
C GLN A 506 -19.90 0.75 -25.46
N SER A 507 -20.13 0.55 -26.75
CA SER A 507 -20.23 -0.77 -27.36
C SER A 507 -19.23 -0.88 -28.49
N ALA A 508 -18.58 -2.03 -28.58
CA ALA A 508 -17.73 -2.38 -29.71
C ALA A 508 -18.04 -3.79 -30.18
N PHE A 509 -18.21 -3.96 -31.48
CA PHE A 509 -18.25 -5.24 -32.15
C PHE A 509 -16.87 -5.56 -32.70
N VAL A 510 -16.33 -6.73 -32.36
CA VAL A 510 -15.02 -7.19 -32.82
C VAL A 510 -15.22 -8.46 -33.64
N CYS A 511 -14.93 -8.37 -34.93
CA CYS A 511 -14.93 -9.49 -35.87
C CYS A 511 -13.54 -10.09 -36.09
N GLY A 512 -12.47 -9.38 -35.73
CA GLY A 512 -11.10 -9.85 -35.88
C GLY A 512 -10.06 -8.81 -35.43
N PRO A 513 -8.76 -9.11 -35.56
CA PRO A 513 -7.68 -8.22 -35.12
C PRO A 513 -7.65 -6.85 -35.84
N ARG A 514 -8.22 -6.79 -37.05
CA ARG A 514 -8.30 -5.60 -37.91
C ARG A 514 -9.72 -5.40 -38.46
N CYS A 515 -10.70 -5.85 -37.69
CA CYS A 515 -12.10 -5.79 -38.07
C CYS A 515 -12.91 -5.53 -36.82
N GLY A 516 -13.52 -4.37 -36.76
CA GLY A 516 -14.47 -4.06 -35.72
C GLY A 516 -15.09 -2.69 -35.89
N GLN A 517 -16.15 -2.45 -35.13
CA GLN A 517 -16.78 -1.14 -35.06
C GLN A 517 -17.11 -0.81 -33.61
N GLY A 518 -16.71 0.37 -33.15
CA GLY A 518 -17.02 0.89 -31.83
C GLY A 518 -17.90 2.13 -31.92
N GLU A 519 -18.77 2.34 -30.93
CA GLU A 519 -19.47 3.60 -30.74
C GLU A 519 -19.74 3.91 -29.26
N THR A 520 -19.87 5.20 -28.95
CA THR A 520 -20.29 5.67 -27.63
C THR A 520 -21.74 6.14 -27.72
N ILE A 521 -22.63 5.50 -27.00
CA ILE A 521 -24.07 5.68 -27.11
C ILE A 521 -24.58 6.42 -25.88
N LEU A 522 -25.29 7.52 -26.11
CA LEU A 522 -26.01 8.26 -25.08
C LEU A 522 -27.45 7.77 -25.02
N PHE A 523 -27.90 7.37 -23.83
CA PHE A 523 -29.25 6.95 -23.53
C PHE A 523 -29.97 7.98 -22.65
N GLU A 524 -31.27 8.11 -22.87
CA GLU A 524 -32.20 8.90 -22.06
C GLU A 524 -33.28 7.97 -21.50
N LYS A 525 -33.56 8.10 -20.21
CA LYS A 525 -34.59 7.33 -19.54
C LYS A 525 -35.95 8.00 -19.73
N LYS A 526 -36.91 7.29 -20.35
CA LYS A 526 -38.31 7.72 -20.46
C LYS A 526 -39.20 6.61 -19.94
N GLU A 527 -40.16 6.94 -19.08
CA GLU A 527 -41.17 5.98 -18.59
C GLU A 527 -40.57 4.67 -18.01
N ARG A 528 -39.40 4.78 -17.37
CA ARG A 528 -38.60 3.66 -16.78
C ARG A 528 -37.82 2.79 -17.78
N THR A 529 -37.95 3.02 -19.08
CA THR A 529 -37.16 2.35 -20.11
C THR A 529 -36.04 3.25 -20.63
N TRP A 530 -34.94 2.63 -21.06
CA TRP A 530 -33.81 3.36 -21.61
C TRP A 530 -33.91 3.43 -23.13
N HIS A 531 -33.90 4.64 -23.67
CA HIS A 531 -33.99 4.89 -25.11
C HIS A 531 -32.68 5.47 -25.62
N ARG A 532 -32.19 4.93 -26.73
CA ARG A 532 -31.02 5.46 -27.43
C ARG A 532 -31.33 6.85 -27.96
N LEU A 533 -30.57 7.85 -27.52
CA LEU A 533 -30.74 9.24 -27.92
C LEU A 533 -29.83 9.59 -29.11
N LYS A 534 -28.53 9.31 -28.99
CA LYS A 534 -27.54 9.63 -30.03
C LYS A 534 -26.25 8.81 -29.86
N SER A 535 -25.62 8.50 -30.99
CA SER A 535 -24.26 7.92 -31.01
C SER A 535 -23.20 8.96 -31.27
N PHE A 536 -22.06 8.76 -30.63
CA PHE A 536 -20.86 9.57 -30.74
C PHE A 536 -19.65 8.69 -31.04
N CYS A 537 -18.63 9.29 -31.64
CA CYS A 537 -17.29 8.71 -31.76
C CYS A 537 -17.30 7.30 -32.36
N ARG A 538 -17.97 7.13 -33.50
CA ARG A 538 -17.92 5.88 -34.24
C ARG A 538 -16.50 5.64 -34.74
N SER A 539 -15.90 4.53 -34.35
CA SER A 539 -14.64 4.04 -34.89
C SER A 539 -14.92 2.79 -35.72
N VAL A 540 -14.28 2.68 -36.88
CA VAL A 540 -14.24 1.47 -37.69
C VAL A 540 -12.76 1.07 -37.73
N TYR A 541 -12.47 -0.15 -37.31
CA TYR A 541 -11.12 -0.72 -37.22
C TYR A 541 -10.82 -1.65 -38.39
#